data_AF-A0A9D1TWN1-F1
#
_entry.id   AF-A0A9D1TWN1-F1
#
_cell.length_a   1.000
_cell.length_b   1.000
_cell.length_c   1.000
_cell.angle_alpha   90.00
_cell.angle_beta   90.00
_cell.angle_gamma   90.00
#
_symmetry.space_group_name_H-M   'P 1'
#
loop_
_entity.id
_entity.type
_entity.pdbx_description
1 polymer ?
#
loop_
_entity_poly.entity_id
_entity_poly.type
_entity_poly.pdbx_seq_one_letter_code
_entity_poly.pdbx_strand_id
1 'polypeptide(L)'
;MLTFAVAVPAFAAEGDDAQSAATVSAEAAEAEAEGMTTSGKAYACAIAVGIAAAGGAVAMGILGAKSSESIARQPEAEGKIRTSMMLTLVFIETAIIYALLVAILIIFVL
;
A
#
# COMPACT_ATOMS: atom_id res chain seq x y z
N MET A 1 -32.64 -14.61 -28.05
CA MET A 1 -31.73 -13.64 -27.39
C MET A 1 -32.55 -12.41 -27.07
N LEU A 2 -33.25 -12.49 -25.94
CA LEU A 2 -34.40 -11.66 -25.59
C LEU A 2 -33.95 -10.32 -25.00
N THR A 3 -34.51 -9.26 -25.57
CA THR A 3 -34.80 -7.94 -25.00
C THR A 3 -33.65 -7.01 -24.61
N PHE A 4 -33.39 -6.10 -25.55
CA PHE A 4 -33.48 -4.66 -25.34
C PHE A 4 -34.65 -4.31 -24.38
N ALA A 5 -34.36 -3.64 -23.26
CA ALA A 5 -35.36 -2.91 -22.48
C ALA A 5 -34.72 -1.63 -21.94
N VAL A 6 -35.09 -0.53 -22.58
CA VAL A 6 -34.89 0.87 -22.17
C VAL A 6 -35.89 1.21 -21.07
N ALA A 7 -35.45 1.87 -20.00
CA ALA A 7 -36.22 2.85 -19.21
C ALA A 7 -35.25 3.60 -18.27
N VAL A 8 -34.65 4.70 -18.75
CA VAL A 8 -34.98 6.11 -18.44
C VAL A 8 -34.59 6.54 -17.01
N PRO A 9 -33.73 7.58 -16.86
CA PRO A 9 -33.24 8.06 -15.57
C PRO A 9 -34.20 9.07 -14.96
N ALA A 10 -34.52 8.93 -13.68
CA ALA A 10 -35.22 9.96 -12.90
C ALA A 10 -34.19 10.76 -12.10
N PHE A 11 -33.49 11.68 -12.75
CA PHE A 11 -32.96 12.85 -12.07
C PHE A 11 -33.36 14.08 -12.88
N ALA A 12 -34.09 14.98 -12.23
CA ALA A 12 -34.51 16.22 -12.84
C ALA A 12 -33.28 17.05 -13.22
N ALA A 13 -33.06 17.13 -14.53
CA ALA A 13 -32.38 18.18 -15.29
C ALA A 13 -30.96 18.64 -14.86
N GLU A 14 -30.03 18.32 -15.78
CA GLU A 14 -29.13 19.26 -16.49
C GLU A 14 -27.62 19.26 -16.15
N GLY A 15 -26.82 18.80 -17.14
CA GLY A 15 -25.39 19.09 -17.32
C GLY A 15 -24.43 17.99 -16.83
N ASP A 16 -24.14 16.94 -17.61
CA ASP A 16 -23.12 16.83 -18.67
C ASP A 16 -21.66 16.76 -18.17
N ASP A 17 -21.23 15.51 -17.97
CA ASP A 17 -19.99 14.90 -18.47
C ASP A 17 -18.63 15.57 -18.23
N ALA A 18 -17.92 15.12 -17.17
CA ALA A 18 -16.47 14.82 -17.20
C ALA A 18 -15.95 14.18 -15.89
N GLN A 19 -16.38 12.96 -15.48
CA GLN A 19 -15.65 12.28 -14.39
C GLN A 19 -15.77 10.74 -14.33
N SER A 20 -15.73 10.03 -15.47
CA SER A 20 -15.81 8.56 -15.50
C SER A 20 -14.46 7.83 -15.59
N ALA A 21 -13.33 8.47 -15.29
CA ALA A 21 -12.01 7.83 -15.41
C ALA A 21 -11.18 7.75 -14.10
N ALA A 22 -11.65 8.34 -12.99
CA ALA A 22 -10.81 8.52 -11.79
C ALA A 22 -11.26 7.74 -10.54
N THR A 23 -12.39 7.03 -10.57
CA THR A 23 -13.00 6.44 -9.36
C THR A 23 -12.71 4.96 -9.12
N VAL A 24 -11.93 4.28 -9.97
CA VAL A 24 -11.68 2.82 -9.86
C VAL A 24 -10.63 2.44 -8.79
N SER A 25 -9.96 3.37 -8.12
CA SER A 25 -8.88 3.03 -7.18
C SER A 25 -9.23 3.12 -5.69
N ALA A 26 -10.42 3.57 -5.31
CA ALA A 26 -10.75 3.89 -3.91
C ALA A 26 -11.84 3.01 -3.26
N GLU A 27 -12.49 2.11 -4.00
CA GLU A 27 -13.64 1.33 -3.50
C GLU A 27 -13.28 -0.05 -2.92
N ALA A 28 -12.00 -0.44 -2.91
CA ALA A 28 -11.56 -1.75 -2.38
C ALA A 28 -11.25 -1.74 -0.86
N ALA A 29 -11.49 -0.65 -0.14
CA ALA A 29 -11.00 -0.44 1.22
C ALA A 29 -12.06 -0.56 2.32
N GLU A 30 -13.32 -0.86 2.00
CA GLU A 30 -14.38 -1.02 2.99
C GLU A 30 -15.05 -2.39 2.82
N ALA A 31 -14.52 -3.41 3.49
CA ALA A 31 -15.19 -4.69 3.67
C ALA A 31 -15.12 -5.13 5.14
N GLU A 32 -16.17 -4.71 5.85
CA GLU A 32 -16.91 -5.40 6.90
C GLU A 32 -16.19 -5.91 8.15
N ALA A 33 -16.45 -5.20 9.25
CA ALA A 33 -16.24 -5.62 10.61
C ALA A 33 -17.47 -6.40 11.13
N GLU A 34 -17.55 -7.71 10.86
CA GLU A 34 -18.29 -8.64 11.72
C GLU A 34 -17.60 -10.01 11.72
N GLY A 35 -17.13 -10.45 12.88
CA GLY A 35 -16.70 -11.83 13.15
C GLY A 35 -15.70 -12.39 12.13
N MET A 36 -14.48 -11.86 12.10
CA MET A 36 -13.44 -12.31 11.18
C MET A 36 -13.16 -13.82 11.37
N THR A 37 -13.66 -14.65 10.45
CA THR A 37 -13.35 -16.08 10.39
C THR A 37 -11.84 -16.27 10.19
N THR A 38 -11.27 -17.43 10.57
CA THR A 38 -9.84 -17.71 10.41
C THR A 38 -9.31 -17.37 9.01
N SER A 39 -10.12 -17.61 7.97
CA SER A 39 -9.81 -17.24 6.58
C SER A 39 -9.75 -15.73 6.37
N GLY A 40 -10.71 -14.96 6.92
CA GLY A 40 -10.70 -13.50 6.84
C GLY A 40 -9.48 -12.87 7.50
N LYS A 41 -9.06 -13.40 8.67
CA LYS A 41 -7.86 -12.94 9.38
C LYS A 41 -6.61 -13.14 8.55
N ALA A 42 -6.50 -14.30 7.89
CA ALA A 42 -5.37 -14.62 7.02
C ALA A 42 -5.28 -13.67 5.81
N TYR A 43 -6.40 -13.39 5.14
CA TYR A 43 -6.42 -12.47 4.00
C TYR A 43 -6.07 -11.03 4.42
N ALA A 44 -6.64 -10.54 5.51
CA ALA A 44 -6.34 -9.21 6.03
C ALA A 44 -4.85 -9.05 6.36
N CYS A 45 -4.25 -10.04 7.03
CA CYS A 45 -2.82 -10.05 7.33
C CYS A 45 -1.95 -10.10 6.07
N ALA A 46 -2.31 -10.96 5.12
CA ALA A 46 -1.56 -11.12 3.88
C ALA A 46 -1.51 -9.81 3.07
N ILE A 47 -2.64 -9.09 2.99
CA ILE A 47 -2.72 -7.81 2.30
C ILE A 47 -1.92 -6.73 3.06
N ALA A 48 -2.14 -6.59 4.37
CA ALA A 48 -1.48 -5.57 5.17
C ALA A 48 0.05 -5.72 5.15
N VAL A 49 0.56 -6.93 5.42
CA VAL A 49 2.00 -7.21 5.41
C VAL A 49 2.56 -7.20 3.99
N GLY A 50 1.83 -7.73 3.02
CA GLY A 50 2.26 -7.79 1.62
C GLY A 50 2.50 -6.41 1.02
N ILE A 51 1.58 -5.47 1.23
CA ILE A 51 1.72 -4.09 0.75
C ILE A 51 2.88 -3.38 1.45
N ALA A 52 2.98 -3.52 2.78
CA ALA A 52 4.06 -2.90 3.55
C ALA A 52 5.44 -3.43 3.12
N ALA A 53 5.57 -4.75 2.96
CA ALA A 53 6.81 -5.40 2.53
C ALA A 53 7.17 -5.02 1.09
N ALA A 54 6.20 -4.96 0.18
CA ALA A 54 6.43 -4.54 -1.21
C ALA A 54 6.93 -3.08 -1.28
N GLY A 55 6.27 -2.17 -0.56
CA GLY A 55 6.71 -0.77 -0.47
C GLY A 55 8.10 -0.63 0.13
N GLY A 56 8.38 -1.38 1.21
CA GLY A 56 9.68 -1.45 1.86
C GLY A 56 10.79 -1.97 0.93
N ALA A 57 10.53 -3.04 0.18
CA ALA A 57 11.49 -3.63 -0.74
C ALA A 57 11.87 -2.64 -1.86
N VAL A 58 10.90 -1.93 -2.45
CA VAL A 58 11.15 -0.91 -3.48
C VAL A 58 11.97 0.25 -2.90
N ALA A 59 11.57 0.75 -1.71
CA ALA A 59 12.28 1.84 -1.05
C ALA A 59 13.73 1.46 -0.73
N MET A 60 13.97 0.26 -0.19
CA MET A 60 15.30 -0.25 0.12
C MET A 60 16.15 -0.45 -1.15
N GLY A 61 15.57 -0.94 -2.24
CA GLY A 61 16.26 -1.10 -3.52
C GLY A 61 16.78 0.23 -4.08
N ILE A 62 15.93 1.26 -4.07
CA ILE A 62 16.30 2.62 -4.50
C ILE A 62 17.36 3.21 -3.56
N LEU A 63 17.17 3.08 -2.25
CA LEU A 63 18.12 3.57 -1.25
C LEU A 63 19.50 2.93 -1.44
N GLY A 64 19.57 1.62 -1.65
CA GLY A 64 20.81 0.89 -1.90
C GLY A 64 21.51 1.35 -3.17
N ALA A 65 20.78 1.48 -4.27
CA ALA A 65 21.32 1.94 -5.55
C ALA A 65 21.88 3.37 -5.47
N LYS A 66 21.14 4.30 -4.83
CA LYS A 66 21.61 5.68 -4.67
C LYS A 66 22.78 5.79 -3.70
N SER A 67 22.81 4.95 -2.67
CA SER A 67 23.92 4.93 -1.70
C SER A 67 25.20 4.43 -2.35
N SER A 68 25.14 3.37 -3.16
CA SER A 68 26.30 2.85 -3.88
C SER A 68 26.82 3.84 -4.94
N GLU A 69 25.94 4.50 -5.70
CA GLU A 69 26.34 5.56 -6.63
C GLU A 69 27.03 6.72 -5.90
N SER A 70 26.47 7.15 -4.76
CA SER A 70 27.02 8.24 -3.96
C SER A 70 28.41 7.90 -3.42
N ILE A 71 28.61 6.67 -2.93
CA ILE A 71 29.91 6.18 -2.44
C ILE A 71 30.91 6.11 -3.60
N ALA A 72 30.50 5.63 -4.77
CA ALA A 72 31.37 5.53 -5.95
C ALA A 72 31.86 6.92 -6.43
N ARG A 73 31.01 7.95 -6.33
CA ARG A 73 31.36 9.33 -6.73
C ARG A 73 32.18 10.06 -5.68
N GLN A 74 32.00 9.74 -4.40
CA GLN A 74 32.67 10.38 -3.26
C GLN A 74 33.07 9.35 -2.20
N PRO A 75 34.16 8.60 -2.41
CA PRO A 75 34.56 7.53 -1.50
C PRO A 75 34.97 8.06 -0.11
N GLU A 76 35.51 9.28 -0.02
CA GLU A 76 35.81 9.92 1.27
C GLU A 76 34.59 10.16 2.17
N ALA A 77 33.38 10.22 1.60
CA ALA A 77 32.14 10.45 2.32
C ALA A 77 31.42 9.15 2.71
N GLU A 78 32.00 7.98 2.45
CA GLU A 78 31.35 6.67 2.63
C GLU A 78 30.75 6.48 4.02
N GLY A 79 31.51 6.82 5.07
CA GLY A 79 31.04 6.70 6.45
C GLY A 79 29.76 7.49 6.71
N LYS A 80 29.71 8.75 6.25
CA LYS A 80 28.56 9.64 6.41
C LYS A 80 27.35 9.16 5.60
N ILE A 81 27.58 8.65 4.39
CA ILE A 81 26.53 8.07 3.54
C ILE A 81 25.91 6.85 4.24
N ARG A 82 26.75 5.92 4.75
CA ARG A 82 26.26 4.74 5.49
C ARG A 82 25.48 5.13 6.73
N THR A 83 25.91 6.12 7.51
CA THR A 83 25.15 6.59 8.67
C THR A 83 23.77 7.13 8.29
N SER A 84 23.69 7.96 7.24
CA SER A 84 22.41 8.48 6.74
C SER A 84 21.52 7.38 6.16
N MET A 85 22.11 6.41 5.45
CA MET A 85 21.42 5.24 4.92
C MET A 85 20.79 4.41 6.04
N MET A 86 21.53 4.15 7.13
CA MET A 86 21.02 3.39 8.27
C MET A 86 19.85 4.10 8.96
N LEU A 87 19.90 5.43 9.10
CA LEU A 87 18.78 6.21 9.65
C LEU A 87 17.52 6.04 8.77
N THR A 88 17.68 6.09 7.45
CA THR A 88 16.58 5.89 6.50
C THR A 88 16.03 4.47 6.57
N LEU A 89 16.91 3.47 6.65
CA LEU A 89 16.52 2.07 6.81
C LEU A 89 15.71 1.83 8.08
N VAL A 90 16.09 2.43 9.21
CA VAL A 90 15.34 2.31 10.46
C VAL A 90 13.90 2.83 10.29
N PHE A 91 13.68 3.92 9.58
CA PHE A 91 12.32 4.42 9.32
C PHE A 91 11.51 3.48 8.43
N ILE A 92 12.12 2.92 7.38
CA ILE A 92 11.47 1.94 6.51
C ILE A 92 11.09 0.70 7.31
N GLU A 93 12.03 0.17 8.10
CA GLU A 93 11.83 -1.04 8.89
C GLU A 93 10.78 -0.83 9.98
N THR A 94 10.74 0.36 10.59
CA THR A 94 9.73 0.69 11.60
C THR A 94 8.31 0.61 11.01
N ALA A 95 8.12 1.08 9.77
CA ALA A 95 6.82 0.97 9.11
C ALA A 95 6.45 -0.50 8.81
N ILE A 96 7.40 -1.32 8.38
CA ILE A 96 7.18 -2.76 8.11
C ILE A 96 6.86 -3.50 9.42
N ILE A 97 7.60 -3.22 10.49
CA ILE A 97 7.37 -3.82 11.81
C ILE A 97 6.00 -3.42 12.35
N TYR A 98 5.54 -2.19 12.13
CA TYR A 98 4.17 -1.81 12.50
C TYR A 98 3.10 -2.58 11.72
N ALA A 99 3.30 -2.84 10.43
CA ALA A 99 2.40 -3.70 9.67
C ALA A 99 2.40 -5.15 10.20
N LEU A 100 3.58 -5.69 10.54
CA LEU A 100 3.70 -7.01 11.19
C LEU A 100 3.03 -7.05 12.56
N LEU A 101 3.18 -5.98 13.36
CA LEU A 101 2.55 -5.85 14.67
C LEU A 101 1.02 -5.89 14.53
N VAL A 102 0.46 -5.12 13.59
CA VAL A 102 -0.98 -5.15 13.31
C VAL A 102 -1.45 -6.54 12.86
N ALA A 103 -0.69 -7.22 12.00
CA ALA A 103 -1.02 -8.58 11.58
C ALA A 103 -1.02 -9.58 12.75
N ILE A 104 -0.06 -9.46 13.67
CA ILE A 104 -0.03 -10.26 14.90
C ILE A 104 -1.28 -9.99 15.75
N LEU A 105 -1.68 -8.73 15.90
CA LEU A 105 -2.90 -8.38 16.64
C LEU A 105 -4.17 -8.94 15.98
N ILE A 106 -4.25 -8.96 14.64
CA ILE A 106 -5.38 -9.53 13.90
C ILE A 106 -5.51 -11.04 14.11
N ILE A 107 -4.39 -11.76 14.23
CA ILE A 107 -4.40 -13.22 14.37
C ILE A 107 -4.63 -13.67 15.82
N PHE A 108 -3.99 -13.00 16.78
CA PHE A 108 -3.92 -13.47 18.17
C PHE A 108 -4.81 -12.72 19.16
N VAL A 109 -5.30 -11.53 18.81
CA VAL A 109 -6.05 -10.66 19.74
C VAL A 109 -7.49 -10.43 19.29
N LEU A 110 -7.69 -9.99 18.04
CA LEU A 110 -9.01 -10.07 17.40
C LEU A 110 -9.32 -11.51 17.03
#